data_AF-A0A7V9RUI6-F1
#
_entry.id   AF-A0A7V9RUI6-F1
#
_cell.length_a   1.000
_cell.length_b   1.000
_cell.length_c   1.000
_cell.angle_alpha   90.00
_cell.angle_beta   90.00
_cell.angle_gamma   90.00
#
_symmetry.space_group_name_H-M   'P 1'
#
loop_
_entity.id
_entity.type
_entity.pdbx_description
1 polymer ?
#
loop_
_entity_poly.entity_id
_entity_poly.type
_entity_poly.pdbx_seq_one_letter_code
_entity_poly.pdbx_strand_id
1 'polypeptide(L)'
;NLLLLPMIGVGLAWSSTLTMPYAILAGALPPDKMGFYMGVFNFFIVIPQILAAAILGFFVKNVFNEQSIYALVIGGVSMIMAGILNFIVKDKDDERFKHISNLS
;
A
#
# COMPACT_ATOMS: atom_id res chain seq x y z
N ASN A 1 -7.49 -7.86 -24.13
CA ASN A 1 -8.25 -8.05 -22.88
C ASN A 1 -7.44 -8.49 -21.65
N LEU A 2 -6.10 -8.59 -21.69
CA LEU A 2 -5.30 -8.99 -20.52
C LEU A 2 -5.08 -7.88 -19.45
N LEU A 3 -5.39 -6.61 -19.77
CA LEU A 3 -5.16 -5.45 -18.88
C LEU A 3 -6.30 -5.20 -17.87
N LEU A 4 -7.48 -5.79 -18.09
CA LEU A 4 -8.62 -5.67 -17.18
C LEU A 4 -8.37 -6.42 -15.86
N LEU A 5 -7.70 -7.57 -15.93
CA LEU A 5 -7.41 -8.41 -14.78
C LEU A 5 -6.52 -7.70 -13.72
N PRO A 6 -5.39 -7.07 -14.08
CA PRO A 6 -4.60 -6.30 -13.12
C PRO A 6 -5.33 -5.04 -12.62
N MET A 7 -6.15 -4.38 -13.45
CA MET A 7 -6.93 -3.21 -13.00
C MET A 7 -7.95 -3.56 -11.92
N ILE A 8 -8.64 -4.69 -12.06
CA ILE A 8 -9.59 -5.16 -11.04
C ILE A 8 -8.84 -5.56 -9.76
N GLY A 9 -7.73 -6.29 -9.88
CA GLY A 9 -6.92 -6.70 -8.73
C GLY A 9 -6.36 -5.52 -7.93
N VAL A 10 -5.79 -4.52 -8.61
CA VAL A 10 -5.28 -3.30 -7.97
C VAL A 10 -6.42 -2.48 -7.35
N GLY A 11 -7.56 -2.37 -8.02
CA GLY A 11 -8.73 -1.65 -7.51
C GLY A 11 -9.27 -2.27 -6.21
N LEU A 12 -9.40 -3.61 -6.18
CA LEU A 12 -9.86 -4.34 -5.00
C LEU A 12 -8.87 -4.23 -3.83
N ALA A 13 -7.57 -4.38 -4.09
CA ALA A 13 -6.54 -4.25 -3.07
C ALA A 13 -6.48 -2.83 -2.47
N TRP A 14 -6.58 -1.79 -3.32
CA TRP A 14 -6.52 -0.40 -2.88
C TRP A 14 -7.75 0.00 -2.06
N SER A 15 -8.95 -0.38 -2.51
CA SER A 15 -10.20 -0.12 -1.76
C SER A 15 -10.21 -0.77 -0.38
N SER A 16 -9.67 -1.98 -0.26
CA SER A 16 -9.58 -2.69 1.02
C SER A 16 -8.65 -1.98 2.02
N THR A 17 -7.52 -1.46 1.54
CA THR A 17 -6.55 -0.73 2.37
C THR A 17 -7.13 0.58 2.90
N LEU A 18 -7.97 1.26 2.13
CA LEU A 18 -8.69 2.47 2.57
C LEU A 18 -9.82 2.15 3.57
N THR A 19 -10.47 1.00 3.41
CA THR A 19 -11.65 0.62 4.20
C THR A 19 -11.31 0.31 5.65
N MET A 20 -10.15 -0.29 5.93
CA MET A 20 -9.74 -0.63 7.31
C MET A 20 -9.67 0.60 8.24
N PRO A 21 -8.88 1.65 7.94
CA PRO A 21 -8.81 2.83 8.79
C PRO A 21 -10.12 3.64 8.81
N TYR A 22 -10.87 3.66 7.70
CA TYR A 22 -12.21 4.28 7.65
C TYR A 22 -13.19 3.59 8.60
N ALA A 23 -13.20 2.25 8.66
CA ALA A 23 -14.06 1.47 9.54
C ALA A 23 -13.72 1.66 11.02
N ILE A 24 -12.42 1.73 11.35
CA ILE A 24 -11.95 2.00 12.71
C ILE A 24 -12.42 3.39 13.18
N LEU A 25 -12.35 4.39 12.30
CA LEU A 25 -12.79 5.76 12.62
C LEU A 25 -14.31 5.87 12.72
N ALA A 26 -15.05 5.21 11.82
CA ALA A 26 -16.51 5.17 11.84
C ALA A 26 -17.06 4.49 13.11
N GLY A 27 -16.36 3.47 13.63
CA GLY A 27 -16.75 2.77 14.86
C GLY A 27 -16.43 3.52 16.16
N ALA A 28 -15.48 4.46 16.12
CA ALA A 28 -14.99 5.17 17.31
C ALA A 28 -15.64 6.56 17.54
N LEU A 29 -16.49 7.04 16.63
CA LEU A 29 -16.99 8.43 16.66
C LEU A 29 -18.50 8.57 16.88
N PRO A 30 -18.94 9.53 17.72
CA PRO A 30 -20.35 9.87 17.87
C PRO A 30 -20.93 10.50 16.58
N PRO A 31 -22.17 10.15 16.19
CA PRO A 31 -22.76 10.49 14.89
C PRO A 31 -22.90 11.98 14.59
N ASP A 32 -22.94 12.84 15.61
CA ASP A 32 -23.12 14.30 15.49
C ASP A 32 -21.94 15.04 14.80
N LYS A 33 -20.77 14.39 14.65
CA LYS A 33 -19.60 15.02 14.00
C LYS A 33 -18.97 14.16 12.90
N MET A 34 -19.69 13.13 12.44
CA MET A 34 -19.16 12.13 11.51
C MET A 34 -18.59 12.78 10.23
N GLY A 35 -19.28 13.79 9.66
CA GLY A 35 -18.81 14.47 8.44
C GLY A 35 -17.47 15.21 8.58
N PHE A 36 -17.23 15.89 9.70
CA PHE A 36 -15.99 16.64 9.91
C PHE A 36 -14.78 15.70 10.09
N TYR A 37 -14.93 14.68 10.93
CA TYR A 37 -13.85 13.72 11.19
C TYR A 37 -13.55 12.82 9.98
N MET A 38 -14.58 12.45 9.20
CA MET A 38 -14.39 11.71 7.94
C MET A 38 -13.65 12.55 6.88
N GLY A 39 -13.86 13.86 6.85
CA GLY A 39 -13.12 14.78 5.98
C GLY A 39 -11.63 14.86 6.35
N VAL A 40 -11.33 15.08 7.64
CA VAL A 40 -9.95 15.16 8.15
C VAL A 40 -9.15 13.89 7.82
N PHE A 41 -9.77 12.72 7.96
CA PHE A 41 -9.15 11.45 7.61
C PHE A 41 -8.79 11.30 6.13
N ASN A 42 -9.70 11.72 5.24
CA ASN A 42 -9.41 11.72 3.80
C ASN A 42 -8.20 12.63 3.48
N PHE A 43 -8.07 13.78 4.14
CA PHE A 43 -6.89 14.64 3.99
C PHE A 43 -5.60 13.95 4.46
N PHE A 44 -5.64 13.21 5.56
CA PHE A 44 -4.47 12.47 6.05
C PHE A 44 -4.00 11.33 5.13
N ILE A 45 -4.89 10.70 4.37
CA ILE A 45 -4.50 9.68 3.38
C ILE A 45 -4.01 10.33 2.09
N VAL A 46 -4.70 11.38 1.64
CA VAL A 46 -4.44 12.00 0.34
C VAL A 46 -3.17 12.85 0.36
N ILE A 47 -2.85 13.55 1.46
CA ILE A 47 -1.65 14.40 1.54
C ILE A 47 -0.35 13.58 1.34
N PRO A 48 -0.11 12.47 2.07
CA PRO A 48 1.04 11.61 1.84
C PRO A 48 1.01 10.96 0.45
N GLN A 49 -0.16 10.58 -0.06
CA GLN A 49 -0.30 9.97 -1.38
C GLN A 49 0.09 10.93 -2.50
N ILE A 50 -0.36 12.19 -2.44
CA ILE A 50 0.03 13.24 -3.39
C ILE A 50 1.51 13.53 -3.27
N LEU A 51 2.06 13.61 -2.05
CA LEU A 51 3.49 13.81 -1.84
C LEU A 51 4.31 12.67 -2.46
N ALA A 52 3.94 11.41 -2.21
CA ALA A 52 4.60 10.25 -2.79
C ALA A 52 4.49 10.23 -4.33
N ALA A 53 3.30 10.50 -4.87
CA ALA A 53 3.07 10.59 -6.32
C ALA A 53 3.87 11.74 -6.96
N ALA A 54 4.01 12.87 -6.27
CA ALA A 54 4.81 14.00 -6.72
C ALA A 54 6.31 13.70 -6.68
N ILE A 55 6.81 13.10 -5.60
CA ILE A 55 8.21 12.66 -5.48
C ILE A 55 8.53 11.64 -6.56
N LEU A 56 7.67 10.63 -6.75
CA LEU A 56 7.83 9.63 -7.80
C LEU A 56 7.81 10.28 -9.17
N GLY A 57 6.84 11.16 -9.46
CA GLY A 57 6.74 11.90 -10.71
C GLY A 57 7.97 12.78 -11.00
N PHE A 58 8.54 13.41 -9.97
CA PHE A 58 9.79 14.16 -10.06
C PHE A 58 10.98 13.24 -10.37
N PHE A 59 11.06 12.08 -9.71
CA PHE A 59 12.08 11.07 -9.95
C PHE A 59 11.99 10.54 -11.39
N VAL A 60 10.79 10.24 -11.88
CA VAL A 60 10.55 9.83 -13.26
C VAL A 60 10.99 10.91 -14.24
N LYS A 61 10.60 12.17 -14.02
CA LYS A 61 10.91 13.25 -14.94
C LYS A 61 12.42 13.53 -15.04
N ASN A 62 13.13 13.53 -13.92
CA ASN A 62 14.55 13.88 -13.87
C ASN A 62 15.50 12.71 -14.18
N VAL A 63 15.13 11.48 -13.80
CA VAL A 63 16.00 10.30 -13.99
C VAL A 63 15.67 9.58 -15.30
N PHE A 64 14.43 9.64 -15.80
CA PHE A 64 13.96 8.86 -16.96
C PHE A 64 13.64 9.67 -18.23
N ASN A 65 14.01 10.96 -18.31
CA ASN A 65 13.83 11.80 -19.53
C ASN A 65 12.43 11.65 -20.18
N GLU A 66 11.37 11.88 -19.39
CA GLU A 66 9.96 11.83 -19.82
C GLU A 66 9.39 10.46 -20.23
N GLN A 67 10.15 9.37 -20.09
CA GLN A 67 9.66 8.02 -20.39
C GLN A 67 9.15 7.33 -19.13
N SER A 68 7.94 7.69 -18.68
CA SER A 68 7.26 7.12 -17.50
C SER A 68 7.10 5.60 -17.53
N ILE A 69 7.18 4.99 -18.71
CA ILE A 69 7.12 3.54 -18.90
C ILE A 69 8.32 2.84 -18.22
N TYR A 70 9.53 3.40 -18.30
CA TYR A 70 10.72 2.76 -17.73
C TYR A 70 10.72 2.80 -16.20
N ALA A 71 10.19 3.86 -15.60
CA ALA A 71 10.01 3.94 -14.16
C ALA A 71 9.02 2.88 -13.64
N LEU A 72 7.92 2.66 -14.36
CA LEU A 72 6.95 1.62 -14.01
C LEU A 72 7.55 0.21 -14.16
N VAL A 73 8.31 -0.02 -15.24
CA VAL A 73 8.98 -1.30 -15.48
C VAL A 73 10.04 -1.58 -14.41
N ILE A 74 10.87 -0.60 -14.04
CA ILE A 74 11.87 -0.76 -12.99
C ILE A 74 11.23 -0.93 -11.61
N GLY A 75 10.12 -0.24 -11.33
CA GLY A 75 9.30 -0.47 -10.14
C GLY A 75 8.74 -1.89 -10.09
N GLY A 76 8.22 -2.39 -11.20
CA GLY A 76 7.74 -3.77 -11.32
C GLY A 76 8.85 -4.80 -11.14
N VAL A 77 10.01 -4.58 -11.77
CA VAL A 77 11.18 -5.46 -11.63
C VAL A 77 11.70 -5.44 -10.20
N SER A 78 11.76 -4.28 -9.55
CA SER A 78 12.11 -4.12 -8.13
C SER A 78 11.16 -4.90 -7.21
N MET A 79 9.85 -4.83 -7.44
CA MET A 79 8.85 -5.53 -6.64
C MET A 79 8.92 -7.06 -6.81
N ILE A 80 9.18 -7.54 -8.03
CA ILE A 80 9.44 -8.97 -8.29
C ILE A 80 10.74 -9.40 -7.60
N MET A 81 11.79 -8.60 -7.70
CA MET A 81 13.08 -8.89 -7.07
C MET A 81 12.95 -8.93 -5.55
N ALA A 82 12.18 -7.99 -4.96
CA ALA A 82 11.87 -7.97 -3.53
C ALA A 82 11.03 -9.18 -3.10
N GLY A 83 10.05 -9.62 -3.90
CA GLY A 83 9.27 -10.82 -3.63
C GLY A 83 10.12 -12.10 -3.65
N ILE A 84 11.05 -12.21 -4.61
CA ILE A 84 12.00 -13.32 -4.68
C ILE A 84 12.96 -13.27 -3.48
N LEU A 85 13.44 -12.07 -3.11
CA LEU A 85 14.31 -11.89 -1.96
C LEU A 85 13.60 -12.22 -0.66
N ASN A 86 12.31 -11.87 -0.53
CA ASN A 86 11.48 -12.22 0.61
C ASN A 86 11.30 -13.74 0.75
N PHE A 87 11.27 -14.49 -0.36
CA PHE A 87 11.27 -15.95 -0.34
C PHE A 87 12.61 -16.55 0.14
N ILE A 88 13.72 -15.81 -0.03
CA ILE A 88 15.07 -16.23 0.39
C ILE A 88 15.37 -15.77 1.83
N VAL A 89 14.73 -14.68 2.28
CA VAL A 89 14.79 -14.23 3.66
C VAL A 89 14.13 -15.29 4.53
N LYS A 90 14.97 -16.03 5.26
CA LYS A 90 14.52 -16.85 6.38
C LYS A 90 13.90 -15.93 7.42
N ASP A 91 12.57 -15.99 7.53
CA ASP A 91 11.83 -15.41 8.64
C ASP A 91 12.42 -15.95 9.95
N LYS A 92 13.00 -15.06 10.76
CA LYS A 92 13.49 -15.38 12.11
C LYS A 92 12.38 -15.30 13.16
N ASP A 93 11.13 -15.19 12.73
CA ASP A 93 9.97 -15.11 13.62
C ASP A 93 9.30 -16.48 13.89
N ASP A 94 9.81 -17.56 13.28
CA ASP A 94 9.27 -18.92 13.46
C ASP A 94 9.78 -19.63 14.74
N GLU A 95 10.77 -19.06 15.44
CA GLU A 95 11.26 -19.65 16.70
C GLU A 95 10.39 -19.28 17.92
N ARG A 96 9.64 -18.18 17.85
CA ARG A 96 8.80 -17.73 18.97
C ARG A 96 7.42 -18.41 18.99
N PHE A 97 6.88 -18.80 17.83
CA PHE A 97 5.60 -19.52 17.75
C PHE A 97 5.73 -20.99 18.18
N LYS A 98 6.88 -21.62 17.89
CA LYS A 98 7.20 -22.99 18.31
C LYS A 98 7.38 -23.16 19.82
N HIS A 99 7.83 -22.12 20.53
CA HIS A 99 8.04 -22.22 21.97
C HIS A 99 6.72 -22.21 22.76
N ILE A 100 5.73 -21.46 22.27
CA ILE A 100 4.41 -21.32 22.93
C ILE A 100 3.55 -22.58 22.71
N SER A 101 3.64 -23.22 21.54
CA SER A 101 2.92 -24.47 21.24
C SER A 101 3.51 -25.72 21.90
N ASN A 102 4.75 -25.66 22.40
CA ASN A 102 5.39 -26.74 23.19
C ASN A 102 5.18 -26.54 24.71
N LEU A 103 4.53 -25.45 25.10
CA LEU A 103 4.17 -25.10 26.48
C LEU A 103 2.65 -25.16 26.73
N SER A 104 1.83 -25.55 25.73
CA SER A 104 0.40 -25.87 25.87
C SER A 104 0.14 -27.33 25.56
#